data_AF-A0A1M2EP76-F1
#
_entry.id   AF-A0A1M2EP76-F1
#
_cell.length_a   1.000
_cell.length_b   1.000
_cell.length_c   1.000
_cell.angle_alpha   90.00
_cell.angle_beta   90.00
_cell.angle_gamma   90.00
#
_symmetry.space_group_name_H-M   'P 1'
#
loop_
_entity.id
_entity.type
_entity.pdbx_description
1 polymer ?
#
loop_
_entity_poly.entity_id
_entity_poly.type
_entity_poly.pdbx_seq_one_letter_code
_entity_poly.pdbx_strand_id
1 'polypeptide(L)'
;MNSQTTKDIPCFRSYLPDALRLRFEDKLTIRAIAQRLGLSHSTIHTLFQRFLASGIAWPLPDSVSFAQLDAILYANRKKELTEPQIREGSWRKERRTSYSREFKVRLAKQ
;
A
#
# COMPACT_ATOMS: atom_id res chain seq x y z
N MET A 1 -11.75 3.99 41.21
CA MET A 1 -11.49 4.65 39.91
C MET A 1 -10.21 4.08 39.35
N ASN A 2 -10.00 4.09 38.03
CA ASN A 2 -8.90 3.45 37.28
C ASN A 2 -9.24 2.03 36.76
N SER A 3 -10.01 1.95 35.68
CA SER A 3 -9.99 0.76 34.82
C SER A 3 -9.96 1.25 33.37
N GLN A 4 -8.74 1.21 32.82
CA GLN A 4 -8.44 1.54 31.43
C GLN A 4 -9.14 0.53 30.52
N THR A 5 -10.37 0.81 30.13
CA THR A 5 -11.09 0.06 29.09
C THR A 5 -11.07 0.83 27.79
N THR A 6 -9.93 0.79 27.10
CA THR A 6 -9.89 1.03 25.65
C THR A 6 -9.34 -0.23 24.99
N LYS A 7 -10.23 -1.21 24.90
CA LYS A 7 -10.40 -2.18 23.81
C LYS A 7 -9.09 -2.63 23.18
N ASP A 8 -8.68 -3.85 23.49
CA ASP A 8 -7.96 -4.75 22.61
C ASP A 8 -8.24 -4.45 21.13
N ILE A 9 -7.34 -3.68 20.52
CA ILE A 9 -7.30 -3.46 19.08
C ILE A 9 -6.78 -4.79 18.53
N PRO A 10 -7.56 -5.54 17.74
CA PRO A 10 -7.15 -6.85 17.29
C PRO A 10 -5.83 -6.74 16.54
N CYS A 11 -4.89 -7.58 16.98
CA CYS A 11 -3.68 -8.01 16.29
C CYS A 11 -2.95 -6.90 15.52
N PHE A 12 -1.95 -6.34 16.20
CA PHE A 12 -0.78 -5.74 15.56
C PHE A 12 -0.44 -6.52 14.29
N ARG A 13 -0.45 -5.87 13.11
CA ARG A 13 -0.32 -6.51 11.78
C ARG A 13 0.81 -7.55 11.76
N SER A 14 0.50 -8.78 12.14
CA SER A 14 1.53 -9.76 12.50
C SER A 14 2.26 -10.25 11.24
N TYR A 15 1.62 -10.05 10.09
CA TYR A 15 2.15 -10.30 8.76
C TYR A 15 3.15 -9.26 8.25
N LEU A 16 3.35 -8.13 8.95
CA LEU A 16 4.25 -7.05 8.55
C LEU A 16 5.72 -7.53 8.51
N PRO A 17 6.28 -8.16 9.57
CA PRO A 17 7.62 -8.76 9.51
C PRO A 17 7.74 -9.79 8.39
N ASP A 18 6.79 -10.73 8.27
CA ASP A 18 6.82 -11.76 7.23
C ASP A 18 6.75 -11.19 5.83
N ALA A 19 5.91 -10.18 5.58
CA ALA A 19 5.81 -9.54 4.27
C ALA A 19 7.13 -8.87 3.85
N LEU A 20 7.78 -8.15 4.78
CA LEU A 20 9.06 -7.51 4.51
C LEU A 20 10.15 -8.56 4.27
N ARG A 21 10.21 -9.58 5.12
CA ARG A 21 11.17 -10.68 4.98
C ARG A 21 11.03 -11.40 3.64
N LEU A 22 9.81 -11.76 3.23
CA LEU A 22 9.54 -12.40 1.95
C LEU A 22 9.92 -11.51 0.75
N ARG A 23 9.83 -10.18 0.89
CA ARG A 23 10.19 -9.26 -0.20
C ARG A 23 11.69 -9.06 -0.33
N PHE A 24 12.40 -8.93 0.78
CA PHE A 24 13.81 -8.54 0.79
C PHE A 24 14.75 -9.74 0.86
N GLU A 25 14.42 -10.79 1.61
CA GLU A 25 15.21 -12.03 1.66
C GLU A 25 14.87 -12.95 0.49
N ASP A 26 13.59 -13.33 0.36
CA ASP A 26 13.12 -14.30 -0.64
C ASP A 26 12.92 -13.68 -2.04
N LYS A 27 13.06 -12.34 -2.16
CA LYS A 27 12.88 -11.54 -3.38
C LYS A 27 11.57 -11.81 -4.13
N LEU A 28 10.52 -12.22 -3.40
CA LEU A 28 9.23 -12.57 -3.99
C LEU A 28 8.50 -11.35 -4.57
N THR A 29 7.64 -11.62 -5.54
CA THR A 29 6.72 -10.61 -6.08
C THR A 29 5.59 -10.32 -5.09
N ILE A 30 5.02 -9.11 -5.17
CA ILE A 30 3.87 -8.69 -4.34
C ILE A 30 2.72 -9.70 -4.42
N ARG A 31 2.47 -10.28 -5.61
CA ARG A 31 1.46 -11.33 -5.82
C ARG A 31 1.77 -12.62 -5.08
N ALA A 32 3.03 -13.07 -5.09
CA ALA A 32 3.44 -14.28 -4.38
C ALA A 32 3.35 -14.08 -2.85
N ILE A 33 3.77 -12.91 -2.36
CA ILE A 33 3.67 -12.55 -0.94
C ILE A 33 2.21 -12.51 -0.48
N ALA A 34 1.33 -11.88 -1.27
CA ALA A 34 -0.10 -11.82 -1.00
C ALA A 34 -0.72 -13.22 -0.88
N GLN A 35 -0.41 -14.12 -1.81
CA GLN A 35 -0.88 -15.51 -1.75
C GLN A 35 -0.35 -16.25 -0.52
N ARG A 36 0.94 -16.08 -0.20
CA ARG A 36 1.58 -16.77 0.95
C ARG A 36 1.04 -16.32 2.30
N LEU A 37 0.64 -15.05 2.41
CA LEU A 37 0.05 -14.48 3.63
C LEU A 37 -1.48 -14.53 3.65
N GLY A 38 -2.14 -15.04 2.60
CA GLY A 38 -3.60 -15.03 2.47
C GLY A 38 -4.20 -13.61 2.41
N LEU A 39 -3.43 -12.63 1.96
CA LEU A 39 -3.81 -11.22 1.92
C LEU A 39 -4.14 -10.77 0.49
N SER A 40 -4.90 -9.68 0.38
CA SER A 40 -5.15 -9.08 -0.93
C SER A 40 -3.87 -8.45 -1.50
N HIS A 41 -3.69 -8.56 -2.82
CA HIS A 41 -2.59 -7.91 -3.52
C HIS A 41 -2.52 -6.40 -3.23
N SER A 42 -3.68 -5.74 -3.18
CA SER A 42 -3.79 -4.31 -2.87
C SER A 42 -3.27 -3.99 -1.47
N THR A 43 -3.58 -4.82 -0.47
CA THR A 43 -3.10 -4.64 0.91
C THR A 43 -1.57 -4.65 0.97
N ILE A 44 -0.95 -5.67 0.36
CA ILE A 44 0.52 -5.80 0.33
C ILE A 44 1.15 -4.67 -0.49
N HIS A 45 0.55 -4.32 -1.62
CA HIS A 45 1.02 -3.21 -2.44
C HIS A 45 1.01 -1.88 -1.67
N THR A 46 -0.10 -1.54 -1.00
CA THR A 46 -0.21 -0.34 -0.18
C THR A 46 0.77 -0.35 1.00
N LEU A 47 1.02 -1.51 1.61
CA LEU A 47 2.04 -1.67 2.66
C LEU A 47 3.43 -1.31 2.13
N PHE A 48 3.85 -1.86 0.99
CA PHE A 48 5.16 -1.55 0.40
C PHE A 48 5.26 -0.10 -0.07
N GLN A 49 4.19 0.48 -0.62
CA GLN A 49 4.17 1.88 -1.00
C GLN A 49 4.41 2.80 0.21
N ARG A 50 3.77 2.50 1.35
CA ARG A 50 3.98 3.25 2.61
C ARG A 50 5.39 3.02 3.15
N PHE A 51 5.89 1.80 3.07
CA PHE A 51 7.25 1.47 3.49
C PHE A 51 8.30 2.27 2.70
N LEU A 52 8.18 2.29 1.37
CA LEU A 52 9.05 3.11 0.52
C LEU A 52 8.89 4.60 0.77
N ALA A 53 7.66 5.08 1.04
CA ALA A 53 7.41 6.48 1.38
C ALA A 53 8.01 6.89 2.74
N SER A 54 8.12 5.95 3.69
CA SER A 54 8.74 6.20 4.99
C SER A 54 10.26 6.35 4.92
N GLY A 55 10.89 5.89 3.84
CA GLY A 55 12.35 5.96 3.66
C GLY A 55 13.14 5.02 4.60
N ILE A 56 12.46 4.11 5.31
CA ILE A 56 13.10 3.15 6.19
C ILE A 56 13.76 2.07 5.35
N ALA A 57 15.06 1.86 5.59
CA ALA A 57 15.81 0.80 4.95
C ALA A 57 15.50 -0.57 5.59
N TRP A 58 15.54 -1.62 4.78
CA TRP A 58 15.57 -2.99 5.25
C TRP A 58 17.03 -3.51 5.18
N PRO A 59 17.56 -4.24 6.17
CA PRO A 59 16.91 -4.71 7.40
C PRO A 59 16.58 -3.58 8.39
N LEU A 60 15.53 -3.77 9.18
CA LEU A 60 15.13 -2.78 10.18
C LEU A 60 16.27 -2.57 11.18
N PRO A 61 16.70 -1.32 11.43
CA PRO A 61 17.68 -1.04 12.48
C PRO A 61 17.10 -1.40 13.84
N ASP A 62 17.93 -1.86 14.80
CA ASP A 62 17.51 -2.18 16.17
C ASP A 62 16.73 -1.05 16.88
N SER A 63 16.92 0.18 16.43
CA SER A 63 16.21 1.36 16.92
C SER A 63 14.72 1.42 16.50
N VAL A 64 14.28 0.61 15.53
CA VAL A 64 12.92 0.63 14.98
C VAL A 64 12.24 -0.72 15.21
N SER A 65 11.33 -0.76 16.19
CA SER A 65 10.51 -1.96 16.39
C SER A 65 9.39 -2.05 15.35
N PHE A 66 8.88 -3.26 15.11
CA PHE A 66 7.68 -3.45 14.28
C PHE A 66 6.50 -2.60 14.78
N ALA A 67 6.45 -2.36 16.10
CA ALA A 67 5.43 -1.53 16.70
C ALA A 67 5.51 -0.06 16.26
N GLN A 68 6.73 0.47 16.27
CA GLN A 68 7.01 1.81 15.76
C GLN A 68 6.85 1.88 14.24
N LEU A 69 7.21 0.83 13.51
CA LEU A 69 7.04 0.79 12.06
C LEU A 69 5.58 0.88 11.66
N ASP A 70 4.69 0.08 12.26
CA ASP A 70 3.25 0.18 11.99
C ASP A 70 2.73 1.58 12.36
N ALA A 71 3.18 2.14 13.48
CA ALA A 71 2.85 3.51 13.85
C ALA A 71 3.33 4.51 12.78
N ILE A 72 4.54 4.41 12.24
CA ILE A 72 5.04 5.30 11.18
C ILE A 72 4.23 5.12 9.87
N LEU A 73 3.94 3.88 9.47
CA LEU A 73 3.22 3.57 8.23
C LEU A 73 1.73 3.96 8.27
N TYR A 74 1.13 3.99 9.46
CA TYR A 74 -0.30 4.23 9.66
C TYR A 74 -0.64 5.48 10.49
N ALA A 75 0.33 6.18 11.08
CA ALA A 75 0.11 7.44 11.82
C ALA A 75 -0.54 8.52 10.96
N ASN A 76 -0.26 8.51 9.64
CA ASN A 76 -0.76 9.53 8.74
C ASN A 76 -2.24 9.37 8.33
N ARG A 77 -2.95 8.32 8.82
CA ARG A 77 -4.41 8.19 8.57
C ARG A 77 -5.24 9.37 9.11
N LYS A 78 -4.68 10.20 10.00
CA LYS A 78 -5.35 11.42 10.49
C LYS A 78 -5.14 12.67 9.63
N LYS A 79 -4.18 12.71 8.69
CA LYS A 79 -4.02 13.86 7.77
C LYS A 79 -4.60 13.63 6.36
N GLU A 80 -4.85 12.38 5.97
CA GLU A 80 -5.42 12.06 4.65
C GLU A 80 -6.90 12.46 4.48
N LEU A 81 -7.57 13.01 5.51
CA LEU A 81 -8.88 13.65 5.32
C LEU A 81 -8.78 15.09 4.79
N THR A 82 -7.59 15.70 4.76
CA THR A 82 -7.46 17.11 4.36
C THR A 82 -6.77 17.32 3.02
N GLU A 83 -5.91 16.43 2.53
CA GLU A 83 -5.21 16.68 1.27
C GLU A 83 -5.00 15.40 0.45
N PRO A 84 -5.48 15.34 -0.82
CA PRO A 84 -5.08 14.30 -1.75
C PRO A 84 -3.66 14.61 -2.23
N GLN A 85 -2.65 14.19 -1.47
CA GLN A 85 -1.27 14.11 -1.99
C GLN A 85 -1.17 12.96 -2.98
N ILE A 86 -1.66 13.24 -4.18
CA ILE A 86 -1.24 12.63 -5.43
C ILE A 86 0.28 12.84 -5.50
N ARG A 87 1.08 11.87 -5.02
CA ARG A 87 2.49 11.79 -5.42
C ARG A 87 2.48 11.58 -6.92
N GLU A 88 3.02 12.56 -7.64
CA GLU A 88 3.29 12.47 -9.08
C GLU A 88 3.97 11.14 -9.39
N GLY A 89 3.33 10.37 -10.26
CA GLY A 89 3.78 9.04 -10.61
C GLY A 89 2.77 8.37 -11.52
N SER A 90 2.50 8.99 -12.66
CA SER A 90 2.05 8.34 -13.92
C SER A 90 1.11 7.12 -13.78
N TRP A 91 -0.07 7.28 -13.18
CA TRP A 91 -1.15 6.27 -13.31
C TRP A 91 -2.52 6.87 -13.64
N ARG A 92 -2.58 8.10 -14.15
CA ARG A 92 -3.62 8.38 -15.14
C ARG A 92 -3.11 7.78 -16.45
N LYS A 93 -3.38 6.49 -16.65
CA LYS A 93 -3.53 5.98 -18.01
C LYS A 93 -4.48 6.96 -18.68
N GLU A 94 -3.96 7.75 -19.62
CA GLU A 94 -4.75 8.48 -20.60
C GLU A 94 -5.96 7.60 -20.92
N ARG A 95 -7.15 7.99 -20.45
CA ARG A 95 -8.35 7.22 -20.74
C ARG A 95 -8.49 7.32 -22.25
N ARG A 96 -8.18 6.22 -22.93
CA ARG A 96 -8.46 5.88 -24.33
C ARG A 96 -8.66 7.13 -25.19
N THR A 97 -7.68 7.47 -26.02
CA THR A 97 -7.73 8.52 -27.05
C THR A 97 -9.18 8.67 -27.54
N SER A 98 -9.78 9.82 -27.22
CA SER A 98 -11.19 10.04 -27.57
C SER A 98 -11.27 10.14 -29.09
N TYR A 99 -11.59 9.04 -29.76
CA TYR A 99 -11.79 9.04 -31.20
C TYR A 99 -12.86 10.08 -31.56
N SER A 100 -12.53 10.96 -32.51
CA SER A 100 -13.46 11.97 -33.02
C SER A 100 -14.77 11.31 -33.49
N ARG A 101 -15.88 12.04 -33.38
CA ARG A 101 -17.21 11.55 -33.77
C ARG A 101 -17.22 11.01 -35.20
N GLU A 102 -16.50 11.66 -36.11
CA GLU A 102 -16.38 11.23 -37.52
C GLU A 102 -15.65 9.89 -37.67
N PHE A 103 -14.62 9.65 -36.85
CA PHE A 103 -13.88 8.39 -36.84
C PHE A 103 -14.79 7.22 -36.44
N LYS A 104 -15.68 7.44 -35.47
CA LYS A 104 -16.68 6.44 -35.04
C LYS A 104 -17.75 6.20 -36.10
N VAL A 105 -18.20 7.25 -36.79
CA VAL A 105 -19.20 7.15 -37.87
C VAL A 105 -18.66 6.35 -39.06
N ARG A 106 -17.36 6.48 -39.38
CA ARG A 106 -16.73 5.75 -40.48
C ARG A 106 -16.60 4.24 -40.23
N LEU A 107 -16.33 3.84 -38.98
CA LEU A 107 -16.23 2.43 -38.58
C LEU A 107 -17.56 1.67 -38.66
N ALA A 108 -18.69 2.36 -38.49
CA ALA A 108 -20.02 1.73 -38.47
C ALA A 108 -20.65 1.51 -39.85
N LYS A 109 -20.00 1.97 -40.94
CA LYS A 109 -20.53 1.93 -42.32
C LYS A 109 -19.87 0.87 -43.21
N GLN A 110 -19.19 -0.12 -42.64
CA GLN A 110 -18.61 -1.25 -43.38
C GLN A 110 -19.58 -2.42 -43.45
#